data_AF-A0A7V3ULD4-F1
#
_entry.id   AF-A0A7V3ULD4-F1
#
_cell.length_a   1.000
_cell.length_b   1.000
_cell.length_c   1.000
_cell.angle_alpha   90.00
_cell.angle_beta   90.00
_cell.angle_gamma   90.00
#
_symmetry.space_group_name_H-M   'P 1'
#
loop_
_entity.id
_entity.type
_entity.pdbx_description
1 polymer ?
#
loop_
_entity_poly.entity_id
_entity_poly.type
_entity_poly.pdbx_seq_one_letter_code
_entity_poly.pdbx_strand_id
1 'polypeptide(L)'
;MFLTLTTPSGSPVNIVADVFTPGIPGNVTDDFADFTITSVPKNANAITQASDVVLNQQNVTYIRADGNPEVPAPFTRFIGGILVPAGGSVDQNLLVLPASAKLKPPLSDLAFGGGDGQIFLTAVVELFGEDLAGNPVSVKGTIGITARDVLP
;
A
#
# COMPACT_ATOMS: atom_id res chain seq x y z
N MET A 1 19.81 0.28 11.63
CA MET A 1 18.37 0.37 11.93
C MET A 1 17.62 -0.60 11.05
N PHE A 2 16.39 -0.97 11.38
CA PHE A 2 15.46 -1.59 10.44
C PHE A 2 14.09 -0.94 10.58
N LEU A 3 13.31 -0.95 9.51
CA LEU A 3 11.95 -0.43 9.50
C LEU A 3 10.94 -1.57 9.57
N THR A 4 9.78 -1.29 10.15
CA THR A 4 8.61 -2.16 10.07
C THR A 4 7.44 -1.37 9.52
N LEU A 5 6.65 -2.00 8.64
CA LEU A 5 5.43 -1.43 8.09
C LEU A 5 4.25 -2.28 8.57
N THR A 6 3.41 -1.73 9.44
CA THR A 6 2.28 -2.44 10.03
C THR A 6 0.99 -1.67 9.77
N THR A 7 -0.13 -2.36 9.70
CA THR A 7 -1.44 -1.72 9.77
C THR A 7 -1.73 -1.31 11.22
N PRO A 8 -2.55 -0.28 11.48
CA PRO A 8 -2.88 0.18 12.83
C PRO A 8 -3.44 -0.89 13.77
N SER A 9 -4.04 -1.96 13.22
CA SER A 9 -4.60 -3.08 14.00
C SER A 9 -3.63 -4.26 14.22
N GLY A 10 -2.42 -4.21 13.67
CA GLY A 10 -1.44 -5.31 13.74
C GLY A 10 -1.87 -6.60 13.03
N SER A 11 -3.03 -6.61 12.37
CA SER A 11 -3.56 -7.71 11.54
C SER A 11 -3.69 -7.25 10.09
N PRO A 12 -3.63 -8.14 9.09
CA PRO A 12 -3.89 -7.75 7.71
C PRO A 12 -5.28 -7.13 7.64
N VAL A 13 -5.32 -5.81 7.48
CA VAL A 13 -6.56 -5.09 7.23
C VAL A 13 -6.96 -5.44 5.80
N ASN A 14 -8.21 -5.85 5.63
CA ASN A 14 -8.81 -6.01 4.32
C ASN A 14 -9.52 -4.72 3.97
N ILE A 15 -9.06 -4.02 2.93
CA ILE A 15 -9.83 -2.94 2.34
C ILE A 15 -10.83 -3.52 1.34
N VAL A 16 -12.01 -2.92 1.25
CA VAL A 16 -12.97 -3.22 0.19
C VAL A 16 -12.78 -2.17 -0.89
N ALA A 17 -12.33 -2.62 -2.07
CA ALA A 17 -12.15 -1.77 -3.23
C ALA A 17 -13.39 -1.87 -4.10
N ASP A 18 -14.17 -0.78 -4.16
CA ASP A 18 -15.29 -0.68 -5.08
C ASP A 18 -14.79 -0.46 -6.50
N VAL A 19 -15.05 -1.41 -7.40
CA VAL A 19 -14.60 -1.37 -8.79
C VAL A 19 -15.45 -0.46 -9.67
N PHE A 20 -16.66 -0.10 -9.22
CA PHE A 20 -17.55 0.80 -9.95
C PHE A 20 -18.37 1.66 -8.99
N THR A 21 -18.05 2.95 -8.94
CA THR A 21 -18.73 3.92 -8.08
C THR A 21 -19.61 4.85 -8.95
N PRO A 22 -20.94 4.69 -8.95
CA PRO A 22 -21.81 5.54 -9.76
C PRO A 22 -21.80 6.99 -9.25
N GLY A 23 -21.85 7.96 -10.19
CA GLY A 23 -22.05 9.37 -9.84
C GLY A 23 -20.77 10.17 -9.59
N ILE A 24 -19.60 9.57 -9.79
CA ILE A 24 -18.31 10.27 -9.81
C ILE A 24 -17.70 10.27 -11.22
N PRO A 25 -16.92 11.30 -11.59
CA PRO A 25 -16.21 11.30 -12.88
C PRO A 25 -15.31 10.06 -13.03
N GLY A 26 -15.49 9.32 -14.12
CA GLY A 26 -14.77 8.07 -14.39
C GLY A 26 -15.33 6.83 -13.70
N ASN A 27 -16.34 6.99 -12.82
CA ASN A 27 -16.98 5.90 -12.06
C ASN A 27 -16.01 5.01 -11.25
N VAL A 28 -14.83 5.52 -10.90
CA VAL A 28 -13.81 4.79 -10.14
C VAL A 28 -13.10 5.74 -9.19
N THR A 29 -12.73 5.25 -8.00
CA THR A 29 -11.93 5.99 -6.99
C THR A 29 -10.60 5.30 -6.71
N ASP A 30 -9.66 6.06 -6.19
CA ASP A 30 -8.44 5.53 -5.57
C ASP A 30 -8.78 4.90 -4.21
N ASP A 31 -8.19 3.74 -3.90
CA ASP A 31 -8.28 3.13 -2.57
C ASP A 31 -6.97 3.28 -1.81
N PHE A 32 -7.08 3.73 -0.58
CA PHE A 32 -5.96 3.96 0.32
C PHE A 32 -6.04 3.05 1.54
N ALA A 33 -4.90 2.81 2.18
CA ALA A 33 -4.81 2.11 3.45
C ALA A 33 -3.88 2.83 4.41
N ASP A 34 -4.24 2.82 5.68
CA ASP A 34 -3.42 3.37 6.75
C ASP A 34 -2.32 2.38 7.15
N PHE A 35 -1.10 2.88 7.26
CA PHE A 35 0.05 2.15 7.75
C PHE A 35 0.80 2.96 8.78
N THR A 36 1.29 2.27 9.81
CA THR A 36 2.28 2.78 10.74
C THR A 36 3.65 2.30 10.29
N ILE A 37 4.53 3.26 9.99
CA ILE A 37 5.94 3.01 9.69
C ILE A 37 6.72 3.23 10.98
N THR A 38 7.39 2.20 11.48
CA THR A 38 8.18 2.28 12.71
C THR A 38 9.64 2.06 12.41
N SER A 39 10.47 2.94 12.96
CA SER A 39 11.91 2.83 12.98
C SER A 39 12.36 2.09 14.23
N VAL A 40 13.03 0.94 14.04
CA VAL A 40 13.56 0.13 15.14
C VAL A 40 15.09 0.23 15.16
N PRO A 41 15.66 0.92 16.16
CA PRO A 41 17.11 1.03 16.30
C PRO A 41 17.69 -0.31 16.73
N LYS A 42 18.88 -0.65 16.19
CA LYS A 42 19.62 -1.85 16.63
C LYS A 42 20.12 -1.73 18.07
N ASN A 43 20.38 -0.50 18.52
CA ASN A 43 20.75 -0.17 19.88
C ASN A 43 20.00 1.11 20.28
N ALA A 44 19.05 0.99 21.20
CA ALA A 44 18.21 2.10 21.66
C ALA A 44 19.01 3.23 22.34
N ASN A 45 20.20 2.93 22.86
CA ASN A 45 21.05 3.91 23.56
C ASN A 45 22.01 4.65 22.61
N ALA A 46 22.01 4.32 21.31
CA ALA A 46 22.91 4.90 20.30
C ALA A 46 22.12 5.58 19.16
N ILE A 47 20.92 6.07 19.45
CA ILE A 47 20.09 6.79 18.49
C ILE A 47 20.70 8.18 18.25
N THR A 48 20.93 8.51 16.98
CA THR A 48 21.39 9.83 16.53
C THR A 48 20.45 10.36 15.47
N GLN A 49 20.43 11.68 15.25
CA GLN A 49 19.65 12.28 14.15
C GLN A 49 20.05 11.74 12.78
N ALA A 50 21.32 11.35 12.59
CA ALA A 50 21.78 10.69 11.38
C ALA A 50 21.08 9.35 11.10
N SER A 51 20.38 8.79 12.09
CA SER A 51 19.61 7.56 11.96
C SER A 51 18.16 7.79 11.54
N ASP A 52 17.70 9.03 11.41
CA ASP A 52 16.36 9.31 10.88
C ASP A 52 16.27 8.84 9.42
N VAL A 53 15.10 8.36 9.00
CA VAL A 53 14.90 7.81 7.66
C VAL A 53 13.95 8.69 6.86
N VAL A 54 14.31 8.99 5.61
CA VAL A 54 13.46 9.72 4.67
C VAL A 54 13.01 8.76 3.57
N LEU A 55 11.69 8.51 3.49
CA LEU A 55 11.08 7.65 2.49
C LEU A 55 10.53 8.46 1.32
N ASN A 56 10.99 8.15 0.12
CA ASN A 56 10.74 8.94 -1.08
C ASN A 56 9.86 8.22 -2.10
N GLN A 57 9.90 6.89 -2.13
CA GLN A 57 9.23 6.11 -3.15
C GLN A 57 8.43 4.97 -2.55
N GLN A 58 7.28 4.71 -3.14
CA GLN A 58 6.44 3.55 -2.88
C GLN A 58 6.32 2.73 -4.16
N ASN A 59 6.46 1.42 -4.05
CA ASN A 59 6.14 0.45 -5.08
C ASN A 59 5.02 -0.46 -4.58
N VAL A 60 4.03 -0.73 -5.41
CA VAL A 60 2.93 -1.63 -5.08
C VAL A 60 2.81 -2.70 -6.14
N THR A 61 2.84 -3.96 -5.69
CA THR A 61 2.57 -5.14 -6.52
C THR A 61 1.40 -5.92 -5.93
N TYR A 62 0.81 -6.80 -6.73
CA TYR A 62 -0.40 -7.52 -6.35
C TYR A 62 -0.21 -9.02 -6.54
N ILE A 63 -0.83 -9.80 -5.66
CA ILE A 63 -0.90 -11.25 -5.71
C ILE A 63 -2.36 -11.64 -5.51
N ARG A 64 -2.95 -12.47 -6.38
CA ARG A 64 -4.29 -13.03 -6.11
C ARG A 64 -4.21 -14.18 -5.12
N ALA A 65 -5.21 -14.25 -4.24
CA ALA A 65 -5.32 -15.31 -3.24
C ALA A 65 -5.59 -16.70 -3.86
N ASP A 66 -6.18 -16.74 -5.06
CA ASP A 66 -6.47 -17.97 -5.82
C ASP A 66 -5.28 -18.49 -6.64
N GLY A 67 -4.16 -17.76 -6.67
CA GLY A 67 -2.97 -18.09 -7.45
C GLY A 67 -3.05 -17.75 -8.94
N ASN A 68 -4.13 -17.12 -9.41
CA ASN A 68 -4.24 -16.66 -10.80
C ASN A 68 -3.24 -15.49 -11.04
N PRO A 69 -2.43 -15.53 -12.12
CA PRO A 69 -1.48 -14.46 -12.44
C PRO A 69 -2.11 -13.17 -12.93
N GLU A 70 -3.40 -13.16 -13.30
CA GLU A 70 -4.11 -11.97 -13.76
C GLU A 70 -4.38 -11.04 -12.59
N VAL A 71 -3.52 -10.04 -12.42
CA VAL A 71 -3.60 -9.00 -11.38
C VAL A 71 -3.53 -7.62 -12.02
N PRO A 72 -3.94 -6.55 -11.31
CA PRO A 72 -3.66 -5.19 -11.74
C PRO A 72 -2.16 -4.97 -12.01
N ALA A 73 -1.87 -4.07 -12.95
CA ALA A 73 -0.49 -3.68 -13.22
C ALA A 73 0.13 -3.03 -11.96
N PRO A 74 1.39 -3.36 -11.62
CA PRO A 74 2.08 -2.72 -10.52
C PRO A 74 2.28 -1.22 -10.81
N PHE A 75 2.41 -0.43 -9.74
CA PHE A 75 2.68 1.00 -9.89
C PHE A 75 3.75 1.48 -8.91
N THR A 76 4.41 2.56 -9.29
CA THR A 76 5.41 3.24 -8.47
C THR A 76 5.02 4.70 -8.33
N ARG A 77 5.15 5.25 -7.12
CA ARG A 77 4.77 6.62 -6.79
C ARG A 77 5.81 7.28 -5.90
N PHE A 78 6.04 8.57 -6.12
CA PHE A 78 6.79 9.42 -5.20
C PHE A 78 5.90 9.84 -4.02
N ILE A 79 6.36 9.63 -2.78
CA ILE A 79 5.57 9.86 -1.56
C ILE A 79 6.02 11.07 -0.74
N GLY A 80 6.90 11.92 -1.28
CA GLY A 80 7.10 13.27 -0.75
C GLY A 80 8.13 13.41 0.39
N GLY A 81 8.98 12.40 0.64
CA GLY A 81 10.04 12.51 1.65
C GLY A 81 9.52 12.41 3.08
N ILE A 82 8.84 11.30 3.39
CA ILE A 82 8.29 11.02 4.72
C ILE A 82 9.45 10.79 5.69
N LEU A 83 9.61 11.70 6.64
CA LEU A 83 10.61 11.58 7.71
C LEU A 83 10.09 10.66 8.81
N VAL A 84 10.77 9.55 9.03
CA VAL A 84 10.54 8.61 10.15
C VAL A 84 11.64 8.84 11.18
N PRO A 85 11.32 9.41 12.36
CA PRO A 85 12.31 9.64 13.40
C PRO A 85 12.94 8.32 13.87
N ALA A 86 14.22 8.35 14.17
CA ALA A 86 14.94 7.20 14.71
C ALA A 86 14.33 6.71 16.02
N GLY A 87 13.85 5.45 16.07
CA GLY A 87 13.14 4.93 17.24
C GLY A 87 11.69 5.41 17.39
N GLY A 88 11.20 6.20 16.44
CA GLY A 88 9.82 6.68 16.38
C GLY A 88 8.99 5.93 15.35
N SER A 89 7.74 6.36 15.24
CA SER A 89 6.79 5.88 14.23
C SER A 89 6.02 7.03 13.60
N VAL A 90 5.56 6.82 12.37
CA VAL A 90 4.73 7.76 11.62
C VAL A 90 3.59 7.01 10.95
N ASP A 91 2.37 7.51 11.10
CA ASP A 91 1.20 7.00 10.39
C ASP A 91 1.07 7.67 9.03
N GLN A 92 0.78 6.87 8.01
CA GLN A 92 0.68 7.29 6.62
C GLN A 92 -0.49 6.60 5.94
N ASN A 93 -1.30 7.40 5.25
CA ASN A 93 -2.35 6.92 4.38
C ASN A 93 -1.77 6.75 2.97
N LEU A 94 -1.54 5.50 2.57
CA LEU A 94 -0.84 5.17 1.34
C LEU A 94 -1.83 4.68 0.28
N LEU A 95 -1.63 5.11 -0.97
CA LEU A 95 -2.39 4.59 -2.11
C LEU A 95 -2.02 3.12 -2.30
N VAL A 96 -3.01 2.24 -2.37
CA VAL A 96 -2.80 0.79 -2.55
C VAL A 96 -3.47 0.24 -3.79
N LEU A 97 -4.52 0.89 -4.30
CA LEU A 97 -5.10 0.55 -5.59
C LEU A 97 -5.54 1.84 -6.32
N PRO A 98 -4.93 2.18 -7.47
CA PRO A 98 -5.31 3.37 -8.22
C PRO A 98 -6.63 3.15 -8.95
N ALA A 99 -7.41 4.22 -9.11
CA ALA A 99 -8.66 4.22 -9.86
C ALA A 99 -8.47 3.72 -11.30
N SER A 100 -7.33 4.07 -11.92
CA SER A 100 -7.00 3.65 -13.29
C SER A 100 -6.80 2.13 -13.43
N ALA A 101 -6.47 1.41 -12.34
CA ALA A 101 -6.39 -0.05 -12.35
C ALA A 101 -7.77 -0.70 -12.43
N LYS A 102 -8.81 -0.06 -11.87
CA LYS A 102 -10.21 -0.53 -11.91
C LYS A 102 -10.81 -0.49 -13.31
N LEU A 103 -10.25 0.33 -14.20
CA LEU A 103 -10.68 0.48 -15.59
C LEU A 103 -10.08 -0.58 -16.55
N LYS A 104 -9.32 -1.55 -16.04
CA LYS A 104 -8.66 -2.58 -16.84
C LYS A 104 -8.95 -3.98 -16.28
N PRO A 105 -8.93 -5.03 -17.12
CA PRO A 105 -8.97 -6.40 -16.63
C PRO A 105 -7.80 -6.66 -15.66
N PRO A 106 -8.00 -7.47 -14.61
CA PRO A 106 -9.21 -8.25 -14.32
C PRO A 106 -10.30 -7.48 -13.54
N LEU A 107 -10.04 -6.24 -13.12
CA LEU A 107 -10.95 -5.51 -12.21
C LEU A 107 -12.16 -4.90 -12.92
N SER A 108 -11.99 -4.46 -14.17
CA SER A 108 -13.10 -3.94 -14.98
C SER A 108 -14.21 -4.96 -15.18
N ASP A 109 -13.86 -6.25 -15.17
CA ASP A 109 -14.78 -7.35 -15.48
C ASP A 109 -15.70 -7.66 -14.29
N LEU A 110 -15.36 -7.16 -13.10
CA LEU A 110 -16.17 -7.27 -11.90
C LEU A 110 -17.30 -6.23 -11.82
N ALA A 111 -17.24 -5.19 -12.64
CA ALA A 111 -18.26 -4.14 -12.66
C ALA A 111 -19.63 -4.71 -13.07
N PHE A 112 -20.71 -4.15 -12.51
CA PHE A 112 -22.09 -4.58 -12.72
C PHE A 112 -22.36 -6.04 -12.34
N GLY A 113 -21.62 -6.55 -11.35
CA GLY A 113 -21.70 -7.94 -10.89
C GLY A 113 -21.20 -8.99 -11.89
N GLY A 114 -20.35 -8.58 -12.85
CA GLY A 114 -19.73 -9.46 -13.83
C GLY A 114 -18.59 -10.33 -13.28
N GLY A 115 -18.07 -11.22 -14.12
CA GLY A 115 -16.87 -12.01 -13.85
C GLY A 115 -17.02 -12.98 -12.66
N ASP A 116 -16.00 -12.99 -11.80
CA ASP A 116 -15.91 -13.82 -10.58
C ASP A 116 -16.76 -13.26 -9.42
N GLY A 117 -17.45 -12.13 -9.61
CA GLY A 117 -18.20 -11.38 -8.59
C GLY A 117 -17.33 -10.63 -7.57
N GLN A 118 -16.19 -11.20 -7.19
CA GLN A 118 -15.16 -10.53 -6.38
C GLN A 118 -13.78 -11.18 -6.60
N ILE A 119 -12.73 -10.38 -6.47
CA ILE A 119 -11.33 -10.87 -6.49
C ILE A 119 -10.66 -10.48 -5.17
N PHE A 120 -10.00 -11.46 -4.55
CA PHE A 120 -9.17 -11.25 -3.38
C PHE A 120 -7.71 -11.06 -3.80
N LEU A 121 -7.19 -9.88 -3.55
CA LEU A 121 -5.81 -9.50 -3.81
C LEU A 121 -5.07 -9.29 -2.49
N THR A 122 -3.78 -9.59 -2.48
CA THR A 122 -2.83 -9.07 -1.50
C THR A 122 -1.99 -8.03 -2.20
N ALA A 123 -2.07 -6.77 -1.79
CA ALA A 123 -1.16 -5.75 -2.24
C ALA A 123 0.10 -5.78 -1.35
N VAL A 124 1.25 -5.90 -2.00
CA VAL A 124 2.57 -5.83 -1.37
C VAL A 124 3.07 -4.41 -1.58
N VAL A 125 3.16 -3.67 -0.47
CA VAL A 125 3.63 -2.28 -0.45
C VAL A 125 5.08 -2.27 -0.02
N GLU A 126 5.96 -1.79 -0.89
CA GLU A 126 7.38 -1.60 -0.60
C GLU A 126 7.71 -0.11 -0.61
N LEU A 127 8.27 0.39 0.48
CA LEU A 127 8.75 1.77 0.61
C LEU A 127 10.26 1.78 0.51
N PHE A 128 10.78 2.79 -0.18
CA PHE A 128 12.21 3.01 -0.39
C PHE A 128 12.60 4.42 0.02
N GLY A 129 13.80 4.53 0.56
CA GLY A 129 14.38 5.78 1.00
C GLY A 129 15.82 5.61 1.43
N GLU A 130 16.28 6.55 2.24
CA GLU A 130 17.62 6.57 2.79
C GLU A 130 17.59 7.13 4.22
N ASP A 131 18.54 6.70 5.05
CA ASP A 131 18.78 7.40 6.31
C ASP A 131 19.53 8.72 6.08
N LEU A 132 19.57 9.60 7.08
CA LEU A 132 20.29 10.87 6.99
C LEU A 132 21.83 10.70 6.95
N ALA A 133 22.34 9.47 7.06
CA ALA A 133 23.74 9.12 6.79
C ALA A 133 23.97 8.64 5.34
N GLY A 134 22.92 8.57 4.51
CA GLY A 134 22.99 8.17 3.09
C GLY A 134 22.93 6.66 2.85
N ASN A 135 22.58 5.85 3.85
CA ASN A 135 22.40 4.42 3.67
C ASN A 135 21.00 4.14 3.11
N PRO A 136 20.87 3.31 2.06
CA PRO A 136 19.56 2.96 1.51
C PRO A 136 18.76 2.12 2.51
N VAL A 137 17.46 2.40 2.59
CA VAL A 137 16.51 1.70 3.44
C VAL A 137 15.29 1.29 2.62
N SER A 138 14.83 0.06 2.81
CA SER A 138 13.53 -0.38 2.31
C SER A 138 12.73 -1.14 3.37
N VAL A 139 11.42 -1.08 3.23
CA VAL A 139 10.49 -1.80 4.10
C VAL A 139 9.30 -2.31 3.30
N LYS A 140 8.84 -3.51 3.65
CA LYS A 140 7.69 -4.16 3.03
C LYS A 140 6.57 -4.35 4.04
N GLY A 141 5.35 -4.15 3.58
CA GLY A 141 4.13 -4.52 4.27
C GLY A 141 3.12 -5.06 3.28
N THR A 142 2.09 -5.74 3.79
CA THR A 142 1.06 -6.35 2.97
C THR A 142 -0.31 -5.95 3.49
N ILE A 143 -1.24 -5.71 2.56
CA ILE A 143 -2.64 -5.40 2.85
C ILE A 143 -3.51 -6.30 1.98
N GLY A 144 -4.60 -6.81 2.55
CA GLY A 144 -5.59 -7.53 1.75
C GLY A 144 -6.54 -6.54 1.08
N ILE A 145 -6.95 -6.85 -0.13
CA ILE A 145 -7.90 -6.06 -0.91
C ILE A 145 -8.97 -7.01 -1.42
N THR A 146 -10.22 -6.74 -1.08
CA THR A 146 -11.38 -7.39 -1.67
C THR A 146 -11.94 -6.44 -2.74
N ALA A 147 -11.61 -6.71 -4.00
CA ALA A 147 -12.16 -5.97 -5.13
C ALA A 147 -13.51 -6.56 -5.53
N ARG A 148 -14.55 -5.74 -5.55
CA ARG A 148 -15.91 -6.13 -5.96
C ARG A 148 -16.72 -4.91 -6.38
N ASP A 149 -17.81 -5.12 -7.09
CA ASP A 149 -18.82 -4.09 -7.29
C ASP A 149 -19.67 -3.97 -6.03
N VAL A 150 -19.58 -2.82 -5.37
CA VAL A 150 -20.39 -2.53 -4.18
C VAL A 150 -21.59 -1.72 -4.66
N LEU A 151 -22.63 -2.43 -5.11
CA LEU A 151 -23.91 -1.81 -5.45
C LEU A 151 -24.38 -0.92 -4.27
N PRO A 152 -24.87 0.31 -4.51
CA PRO A 152 -25.75 0.97 -3.57
C PRO A 152 -27.10 0.24 -3.45
#